data_AF-A0A926TQC3-F1
#
_entry.id   AF-A0A926TQC3-F1
#
_cell.length_a   1.000
_cell.length_b   1.000
_cell.length_c   1.000
_cell.angle_alpha   90.00
_cell.angle_beta   90.00
_cell.angle_gamma   90.00
#
_symmetry.space_group_name_H-M   'P 1'
#
loop_
_entity.id
_entity.type
_entity.pdbx_description
1 polymer ?
#
loop_
_entity_poly.entity_id
_entity_poly.type
_entity_poly.pdbx_seq_one_letter_code
_entity_poly.pdbx_strand_id
1 'polypeptide(L)'
;MVDVQQALENLRDKIAVIIADLEVWNSLHDVKNALGLPDEDVPSNIGKHRYLRIVTATASDQEIIHAAKRMMKSYPGTRGKLSSVNLQQIQDNLWWIESQGTQQITNVTRHRFAESLEGLQFWGRLPLREFLSSVIPDPQANGNNLCDFVTKADGQICKRSVNYKYDFSIFLNPQRELTKILTLDELEPYKYSPIQAAMLLRELGFLEWADQRFCILIERIVHPEVQESATQQKLVALSNTLLQHNGFELREETSQGGLPVYKVRKRAVGVSGAPKYIIFASTGLKPDIVIDDAVNMDIRVVHHADKCLVYDQPPPTGDLTWKMLVEWWSKHKGLKVVDDKTRHELGHRLRNSLQKGPELDFFDTYFRAFKPRLGDNLPALLPQVYLHYDPRNQSERKQPVLARQRMDFLMLLRNENRVVIEIDGAQHYSDNGYALPQRYAEMVAEDRRIRLLGYEVYRFGGAEFKDSKLARKTIVRFFNDLFARHKIDSI
;
A
#
# COMPACT_ATOMS: atom_id res chain seq x y z
N MET A 1 -8.97 -13.53 -5.50
CA MET A 1 -8.87 -13.84 -4.06
C MET A 1 -8.41 -15.27 -3.98
N VAL A 2 -7.32 -15.52 -3.26
CA VAL A 2 -6.93 -16.90 -2.95
C VAL A 2 -7.82 -17.36 -1.81
N ASP A 3 -8.35 -18.57 -1.94
CA ASP A 3 -9.12 -19.18 -0.86
C ASP A 3 -8.17 -19.48 0.32
N VAL A 4 -8.40 -18.81 1.46
CA VAL A 4 -7.61 -19.02 2.68
C VAL A 4 -7.68 -20.48 3.12
N GLN A 5 -8.82 -21.14 2.89
CA GLN A 5 -8.99 -22.56 3.16
C GLN A 5 -8.04 -23.40 2.30
N GLN A 6 -7.92 -23.08 1.01
CA GLN A 6 -6.98 -23.75 0.11
C GLN A 6 -5.53 -23.56 0.56
N ALA A 7 -5.15 -22.36 1.02
CA ALA A 7 -3.80 -22.11 1.54
C ALA A 7 -3.51 -22.92 2.82
N LEU A 8 -4.50 -23.07 3.69
CA LEU A 8 -4.41 -23.93 4.88
C LEU A 8 -4.27 -25.41 4.49
N GLU A 9 -5.09 -25.90 3.55
CA GLU A 9 -5.01 -27.27 3.04
C GLU A 9 -3.65 -27.57 2.41
N ASN A 10 -3.11 -26.61 1.64
CA ASN A 10 -1.76 -26.70 1.08
C ASN A 10 -0.70 -26.80 2.18
N LEU A 11 -0.81 -26.04 3.27
CA LEU A 11 0.10 -26.18 4.41
C LEU A 11 -0.02 -27.56 5.08
N ARG A 12 -1.23 -28.06 5.27
CA ARG A 12 -1.48 -29.39 5.87
C ARG A 12 -0.77 -30.48 5.09
N ASP A 13 -1.02 -30.56 3.78
CA ASP A 13 -0.35 -31.56 2.92
C ASP A 13 1.16 -31.33 2.86
N LYS A 14 1.62 -30.07 2.76
CA LYS A 14 3.05 -29.77 2.68
C LYS A 14 3.82 -30.19 3.93
N ILE A 15 3.29 -29.87 5.12
CA ILE A 15 3.88 -30.29 6.40
C ILE A 15 3.93 -31.82 6.46
N ALA A 16 2.84 -32.49 6.10
CA ALA A 16 2.77 -33.95 6.11
C ALA A 16 3.82 -34.59 5.18
N VAL A 17 3.96 -34.09 3.95
CA VAL A 17 4.95 -34.58 2.97
C VAL A 17 6.37 -34.34 3.48
N ILE A 18 6.69 -33.15 3.99
CA ILE A 18 8.04 -32.83 4.47
C ILE A 18 8.47 -33.75 5.61
N ILE A 19 7.61 -33.93 6.62
CA ILE A 19 7.95 -34.81 7.75
C ILE A 19 8.06 -36.26 7.26
N ALA A 20 7.17 -36.71 6.36
CA ALA A 20 7.19 -38.06 5.83
C ALA A 20 8.47 -38.36 5.03
N ASP A 21 8.96 -37.40 4.26
CA ASP A 21 10.15 -37.57 3.42
C ASP A 21 11.46 -37.48 4.22
N LEU A 22 11.52 -36.60 5.21
CA LEU A 22 12.74 -36.35 5.99
C LEU A 22 12.93 -37.32 7.17
N GLU A 23 11.83 -37.80 7.77
CA GLU A 23 11.89 -38.56 9.01
C GLU A 23 11.59 -40.06 8.85
N VAL A 24 11.98 -40.85 9.83
CA VAL A 24 11.58 -42.26 9.98
C VAL A 24 10.66 -42.38 11.19
N TRP A 25 9.92 -43.49 11.32
CA TRP A 25 8.96 -43.68 12.42
C TRP A 25 9.51 -43.36 13.82
N ASN A 26 10.78 -43.70 14.09
CA ASN A 26 11.42 -43.44 15.38
C ASN A 26 11.60 -41.93 15.67
N SER A 27 11.93 -41.11 14.66
CA SER A 27 12.16 -39.66 14.84
C SER A 27 10.92 -38.82 14.54
N LEU A 28 9.95 -39.38 13.79
CA LEU A 28 8.76 -38.70 13.33
C LEU A 28 7.89 -38.21 14.48
N HIS A 29 7.73 -38.99 15.54
CA HIS A 29 6.91 -38.63 16.70
C HIS A 29 7.52 -37.44 17.46
N ASP A 30 8.84 -37.43 17.66
CA ASP A 30 9.53 -36.31 18.31
C ASP A 30 9.41 -35.02 17.49
N VAL A 31 9.58 -35.12 16.16
CA VAL A 31 9.42 -33.98 15.24
C VAL A 31 7.99 -33.45 15.25
N LYS A 32 7.00 -34.34 15.17
CA LYS A 32 5.57 -33.99 15.25
C LYS A 32 5.26 -33.23 16.55
N ASN A 33 5.74 -33.75 17.68
CA ASN A 33 5.53 -33.15 19.00
C ASN A 33 6.25 -31.81 19.13
N ALA A 34 7.49 -31.70 18.64
CA ALA A 34 8.23 -30.45 18.61
C ALA A 34 7.57 -29.39 17.72
N LEU A 35 6.82 -29.79 16.69
CA LEU A 35 6.01 -28.89 15.86
C LEU A 35 4.66 -28.54 16.48
N GLY A 36 4.24 -29.22 17.55
CA GLY A 36 2.97 -29.00 18.23
C GLY A 36 1.77 -29.58 17.49
N LEU A 37 1.97 -30.66 16.73
CA LEU A 37 0.90 -31.37 16.05
C LEU A 37 0.28 -32.46 16.95
N PRO A 38 -1.03 -32.72 16.87
CA PRO A 38 -1.74 -33.63 17.76
C PRO A 38 -1.27 -35.09 17.59
N ASP A 39 -1.47 -35.90 18.63
CA ASP A 39 -1.42 -37.36 18.50
C ASP A 39 -2.75 -37.88 17.98
N GLU A 40 -2.69 -38.87 17.10
CA GLU A 40 -3.87 -39.54 16.56
C GLU A 40 -3.72 -41.04 16.76
N ASP A 41 -4.78 -41.68 17.23
CA ASP A 41 -4.86 -43.13 17.37
C ASP A 41 -5.28 -43.73 16.03
N VAL A 42 -4.29 -44.14 15.24
CA VAL A 42 -4.48 -44.59 13.85
C VAL A 42 -4.04 -46.06 13.71
N PRO A 43 -4.72 -46.90 12.92
CA PRO A 43 -4.36 -48.31 12.77
C PRO A 43 -2.89 -48.55 12.41
N SER A 44 -2.26 -49.56 13.02
CA SER A 44 -0.83 -49.85 12.94
C SER A 44 -0.28 -50.17 11.54
N ASN A 45 -1.13 -50.39 10.53
CA ASN A 45 -0.77 -50.81 9.17
C ASN A 45 -0.82 -49.69 8.12
N ILE A 46 -0.62 -48.43 8.49
CA ILE A 46 -0.58 -47.30 7.54
C ILE A 46 0.83 -46.74 7.31
N GLY A 47 1.12 -46.28 6.10
CA GLY A 47 2.41 -45.64 5.78
C GLY A 47 2.53 -44.21 6.30
N LYS A 48 3.77 -43.71 6.47
CA LYS A 48 4.09 -42.36 7.04
C LYS A 48 3.29 -41.23 6.41
N HIS A 49 3.22 -41.16 5.08
CA HIS A 49 2.48 -40.10 4.38
C HIS A 49 0.99 -40.09 4.74
N ARG A 50 0.36 -41.27 4.81
CA ARG A 50 -1.06 -41.37 5.15
C ARG A 50 -1.29 -41.02 6.61
N TYR A 51 -0.41 -41.46 7.51
CA TYR A 51 -0.47 -41.11 8.93
C TYR A 51 -0.38 -39.59 9.13
N LEU A 52 0.63 -38.95 8.55
CA LEU A 52 0.84 -37.51 8.70
C LEU A 52 -0.26 -36.68 8.02
N ARG A 53 -0.87 -37.15 6.93
CA ARG A 53 -2.06 -36.51 6.36
C ARG A 53 -3.27 -36.57 7.29
N ILE A 54 -3.44 -37.64 8.06
CA ILE A 54 -4.50 -37.74 9.07
C ILE A 54 -4.21 -36.75 10.21
N VAL A 55 -3.00 -36.79 10.77
CA VAL A 55 -2.56 -35.88 11.85
C VAL A 55 -2.72 -34.41 11.46
N THR A 56 -2.27 -34.06 10.25
CA THR A 56 -2.40 -32.68 9.76
C THR A 56 -3.81 -32.35 9.30
N ALA A 57 -4.73 -33.30 9.09
CA ALA A 57 -6.12 -32.99 8.81
C ALA A 57 -6.93 -32.74 10.09
N THR A 58 -6.60 -33.41 11.19
CA THR A 58 -7.29 -33.27 12.48
C THR A 58 -6.79 -32.10 13.32
N ALA A 59 -5.56 -31.63 13.09
CA ALA A 59 -5.04 -30.42 13.73
C ALA A 59 -5.91 -29.18 13.47
N SER A 60 -6.05 -28.30 14.46
CA SER A 60 -6.66 -26.98 14.27
C SER A 60 -5.83 -26.10 13.32
N ASP A 61 -6.47 -25.09 12.71
CA ASP A 61 -5.77 -24.16 11.81
C ASP A 61 -4.62 -23.43 12.51
N GLN A 62 -4.79 -23.10 13.80
CA GLN A 62 -3.75 -22.46 14.60
C GLN A 62 -2.54 -23.38 14.81
N GLU A 63 -2.75 -24.68 15.05
CA GLU A 63 -1.66 -25.65 15.18
C GLU A 63 -0.86 -25.78 13.88
N ILE A 64 -1.53 -25.82 12.73
CA ILE A 64 -0.87 -25.85 11.41
C ILE A 64 -0.06 -24.59 11.14
N ILE A 65 -0.65 -23.41 11.38
CA ILE A 65 0.06 -22.14 11.20
C ILE A 65 1.28 -22.08 12.14
N HIS A 66 1.13 -22.53 13.37
CA HIS A 66 2.21 -22.54 14.35
C HIS A 66 3.33 -23.52 13.98
N ALA A 67 2.97 -24.74 13.54
CA ALA A 67 3.91 -25.72 13.01
C ALA A 67 4.68 -25.18 11.79
N ALA A 68 3.98 -24.59 10.82
CA ALA A 68 4.59 -23.95 9.66
C ALA A 68 5.58 -22.85 10.05
N LYS A 69 5.21 -21.97 10.99
CA LYS A 69 6.10 -20.90 11.50
C LYS A 69 7.32 -21.47 12.22
N ARG A 70 7.18 -22.57 12.98
CA ARG A 70 8.32 -23.28 13.59
C ARG A 70 9.25 -23.85 12.52
N MET A 71 8.71 -24.53 11.51
CA MET A 71 9.50 -25.08 10.40
C MET A 71 10.28 -24.00 9.64
N MET A 72 9.69 -22.81 9.43
CA MET A 72 10.37 -21.66 8.81
C MET A 72 11.53 -21.12 9.65
N LYS A 73 11.39 -21.13 10.98
CA LYS A 73 12.44 -20.64 11.89
C LYS A 73 13.57 -21.64 12.06
N SER A 74 13.21 -22.88 12.38
CA SER A 74 14.14 -24.00 12.54
C SER A 74 13.36 -25.30 12.56
N TYR A 75 13.58 -26.15 11.56
CA TYR A 75 13.01 -27.49 11.54
C TYR A 75 13.64 -28.35 12.65
N PRO A 76 12.84 -29.06 13.47
CA PRO A 76 13.35 -29.78 14.64
C PRO A 76 13.98 -31.15 14.31
N GLY A 77 13.81 -31.66 13.09
CA GLY A 77 14.39 -32.93 12.67
C GLY A 77 15.90 -32.86 12.47
N THR A 78 16.60 -33.96 12.79
CA THR A 78 18.07 -34.05 12.72
C THR A 78 18.56 -34.82 11.49
N ARG A 79 17.67 -35.48 10.75
CA ARG A 79 18.01 -36.36 9.62
C ARG A 79 18.21 -35.63 8.29
N GLY A 80 17.65 -34.43 8.16
CA GLY A 80 17.70 -33.66 6.92
C GLY A 80 17.37 -32.19 7.13
N LYS A 81 17.55 -31.39 6.08
CA LYS A 81 17.21 -29.97 6.06
C LYS A 81 16.09 -29.73 5.06
N LEU A 82 15.23 -28.76 5.34
CA LEU A 82 14.25 -28.33 4.35
C LEU A 82 14.96 -27.76 3.12
N SER A 83 14.50 -28.17 1.94
CA SER A 83 14.89 -27.52 0.70
C SER A 83 14.37 -26.07 0.68
N SER A 84 15.03 -25.22 -0.11
CA SER A 84 14.57 -23.85 -0.35
C SER A 84 13.16 -23.80 -0.95
N VAL A 85 12.78 -24.81 -1.74
CA VAL A 85 11.44 -24.99 -2.33
C VAL A 85 10.39 -25.21 -1.24
N ASN A 86 10.68 -26.08 -0.28
CA ASN A 86 9.78 -26.35 0.82
C ASN A 86 9.56 -25.10 1.68
N LEU A 87 10.65 -24.38 1.99
CA LEU A 87 10.58 -23.10 2.71
C LEU A 87 9.75 -22.06 1.93
N GLN A 88 9.95 -21.97 0.62
CA GLN A 88 9.20 -21.06 -0.24
C GLN A 88 7.68 -21.36 -0.20
N GLN A 89 7.30 -22.62 -0.39
CA GLN A 89 5.89 -23.04 -0.42
C GLN A 89 5.22 -22.83 0.94
N ILE A 90 5.90 -23.13 2.05
CA ILE A 90 5.39 -22.82 3.39
C ILE A 90 5.19 -21.31 3.54
N GLN A 91 6.20 -20.52 3.17
CA GLN A 91 6.17 -19.07 3.30
C GLN A 91 5.05 -18.41 2.48
N ASP A 92 4.80 -18.88 1.26
CA ASP A 92 3.75 -18.36 0.38
C ASP A 92 2.35 -18.61 0.95
N ASN A 93 2.08 -19.82 1.43
CA ASN A 93 0.79 -20.12 2.04
C ASN A 93 0.60 -19.34 3.35
N LEU A 94 1.65 -19.18 4.16
CA LEU A 94 1.60 -18.32 5.35
C LEU A 94 1.26 -16.86 4.98
N TRP A 95 1.86 -16.30 3.94
CA TRP A 95 1.55 -14.94 3.50
C TRP A 95 0.10 -14.80 3.00
N TRP A 96 -0.43 -15.80 2.31
CA TRP A 96 -1.84 -15.81 1.90
C TRP A 96 -2.80 -15.87 3.10
N ILE A 97 -2.49 -16.67 4.11
CA ILE A 97 -3.27 -16.74 5.35
C ILE A 97 -3.20 -15.41 6.11
N GLU A 98 -2.00 -14.84 6.27
CA GLU A 98 -1.79 -13.57 6.98
C GLU A 98 -2.49 -12.39 6.29
N SER A 99 -2.62 -12.44 4.96
CA SER A 99 -3.32 -11.45 4.15
C SER A 99 -4.80 -11.74 3.95
N GLN A 100 -5.36 -12.77 4.59
CA GLN A 100 -6.76 -13.19 4.43
C GLN A 100 -7.14 -13.43 2.96
N GLY A 101 -6.21 -13.94 2.14
CA GLY A 101 -6.44 -14.21 0.72
C GLY A 101 -6.49 -12.97 -0.17
N THR A 102 -6.11 -11.80 0.36
CA THR A 102 -6.20 -10.51 -0.34
C THR A 102 -4.84 -9.98 -0.79
N GLN A 103 -4.81 -9.37 -1.97
CA GLN A 103 -3.67 -8.59 -2.46
C GLN A 103 -4.03 -7.10 -2.31
N GLN A 104 -3.21 -6.34 -1.60
CA GLN A 104 -3.30 -4.89 -1.49
C GLN A 104 -2.68 -4.22 -2.73
N ILE A 105 -1.70 -4.85 -3.38
CA ILE A 105 -1.10 -4.35 -4.61
C ILE A 105 -1.83 -4.98 -5.80
N THR A 106 -2.63 -4.15 -6.49
CA THR A 106 -3.54 -4.60 -7.54
C THR A 106 -2.81 -5.23 -8.74
N ASN A 107 -3.48 -6.14 -9.44
CA ASN A 107 -2.95 -6.72 -10.68
C ASN A 107 -2.68 -5.66 -11.76
N VAL A 108 -3.40 -4.54 -11.77
CA VAL A 108 -3.13 -3.42 -12.69
C VAL A 108 -1.75 -2.81 -12.41
N THR A 109 -1.43 -2.54 -11.15
CA THR A 109 -0.11 -2.04 -10.73
C THR A 109 0.98 -3.06 -11.05
N ARG A 110 0.73 -4.35 -10.78
CA ARG A 110 1.66 -5.44 -11.10
C ARG A 110 1.95 -5.52 -12.60
N HIS A 111 0.91 -5.49 -13.44
CA HIS A 111 1.05 -5.48 -14.90
C HIS A 111 1.86 -4.29 -15.39
N ARG A 112 1.50 -3.07 -14.97
CA ARG A 112 2.23 -1.86 -15.37
C ARG A 112 3.69 -1.88 -14.91
N PHE A 113 3.95 -2.43 -13.72
CA PHE A 113 5.31 -2.64 -13.25
C PHE A 113 6.07 -3.59 -14.19
N ALA A 114 5.49 -4.74 -14.52
CA ALA A 114 6.12 -5.70 -15.42
C ALA A 114 6.38 -5.13 -16.83
N GLU A 115 5.43 -4.39 -17.39
CA GLU A 115 5.57 -3.66 -18.67
C GLU A 115 6.65 -2.57 -18.61
N SER A 116 6.81 -1.91 -17.46
CA SER A 116 7.85 -0.89 -17.28
C SER A 116 9.28 -1.45 -17.31
N LEU A 117 9.44 -2.78 -17.21
CA LEU A 117 10.73 -3.46 -17.30
C LEU A 117 11.10 -3.85 -18.73
N GLU A 118 10.19 -3.65 -19.70
CA GLU A 118 10.47 -4.00 -21.09
C GLU A 118 11.67 -3.22 -21.64
N GLY A 119 12.59 -3.95 -22.27
CA GLY A 119 13.84 -3.39 -22.79
C GLY A 119 14.88 -3.02 -21.71
N LEU A 120 14.59 -3.24 -20.42
CA LEU A 120 15.54 -3.04 -19.33
C LEU A 120 16.18 -4.37 -18.90
N GLN A 121 17.50 -4.36 -18.70
CA GLN A 121 18.20 -5.45 -18.00
C GLN A 121 17.97 -5.33 -16.49
N PHE A 122 16.76 -5.62 -16.02
CA PHE A 122 16.37 -5.43 -14.62
C PHE A 122 17.11 -6.37 -13.63
N TRP A 123 17.74 -7.44 -14.13
CA TRP A 123 18.67 -8.29 -13.38
C TRP A 123 20.08 -7.68 -13.25
N GLY A 124 20.32 -6.56 -13.92
CA GLY A 124 21.54 -5.75 -13.87
C GLY A 124 22.80 -6.58 -14.08
N ARG A 125 23.72 -6.53 -13.12
CA ARG A 125 25.05 -7.18 -13.19
C ARG A 125 25.04 -8.69 -12.87
N LEU A 126 23.92 -9.25 -12.44
CA LEU A 126 23.82 -10.68 -12.12
C LEU A 126 23.29 -11.49 -13.31
N PRO A 127 23.68 -12.77 -13.47
CA PRO A 127 22.96 -13.67 -14.35
C PRO A 127 21.47 -13.74 -13.96
N LEU A 128 20.57 -13.74 -14.95
CA LEU A 128 19.11 -13.76 -14.71
C LEU A 128 18.68 -14.87 -13.74
N ARG A 129 19.29 -16.05 -13.83
CA ARG A 129 19.03 -17.17 -12.94
C ARG A 129 19.40 -16.88 -11.48
N GLU A 130 20.58 -16.31 -11.25
CA GLU A 130 21.06 -15.95 -9.92
C GLU A 130 20.18 -14.85 -9.32
N PHE A 131 19.85 -13.84 -10.13
CA PHE A 131 18.89 -12.80 -9.76
C PHE A 131 17.56 -13.42 -9.31
N LEU A 132 16.96 -14.28 -10.13
CA LEU A 132 15.65 -14.88 -9.85
C LEU A 132 15.69 -15.88 -8.69
N SER A 133 16.80 -16.59 -8.44
CA SER A 133 16.89 -17.56 -7.33
C SER A 133 16.72 -16.94 -5.94
N SER A 134 16.99 -15.63 -5.81
CA SER A 134 16.74 -14.90 -4.55
C SER A 134 15.27 -14.56 -4.34
N VAL A 135 14.48 -14.56 -5.41
CA VAL A 135 13.04 -14.25 -5.40
C VAL A 135 12.22 -15.54 -5.42
N ILE A 136 12.66 -16.55 -6.20
CA ILE A 136 12.01 -17.84 -6.43
C ILE A 136 13.11 -18.92 -6.37
N PRO A 137 13.40 -19.48 -5.19
CA PRO A 137 14.51 -20.40 -5.00
C PRO A 137 14.53 -21.67 -5.87
N ASP A 138 13.38 -22.15 -6.37
CA ASP A 138 13.33 -23.16 -7.43
C ASP A 138 11.91 -23.21 -8.07
N PRO A 139 11.76 -23.06 -9.39
CA PRO A 139 10.47 -22.98 -10.06
C PRO A 139 9.93 -24.34 -10.51
N GLN A 140 10.66 -25.45 -10.31
CA GLN A 140 10.10 -26.78 -10.63
C GLN A 140 8.76 -27.06 -9.90
N ALA A 141 8.50 -26.34 -8.81
CA ALA A 141 7.25 -26.39 -8.06
C ALA A 141 5.99 -25.96 -8.84
N ASN A 142 6.11 -25.15 -9.90
CA ASN A 142 4.96 -24.57 -10.62
C ASN A 142 4.88 -25.00 -12.10
N GLY A 143 5.59 -26.06 -12.50
CA GLY A 143 5.54 -26.60 -13.87
C GLY A 143 6.35 -25.83 -14.92
N ASN A 144 6.95 -24.69 -14.58
CA ASN A 144 7.80 -23.89 -15.48
C ASN A 144 9.26 -23.93 -15.00
N ASN A 145 10.19 -24.35 -15.86
CA ASN A 145 11.60 -24.49 -15.47
C ASN A 145 12.36 -23.18 -15.73
N LEU A 146 12.99 -22.56 -14.72
CA LEU A 146 13.84 -21.35 -14.89
C LEU A 146 14.96 -21.62 -15.90
N CYS A 147 15.39 -22.88 -16.02
CA CYS A 147 16.37 -23.33 -17.01
C CYS A 147 15.91 -23.13 -18.46
N ASP A 148 14.63 -22.85 -18.69
CA ASP A 148 14.10 -22.55 -20.01
C ASP A 148 14.27 -21.07 -20.38
N PHE A 149 14.67 -20.20 -19.46
CA PHE A 149 14.97 -18.80 -19.79
C PHE A 149 16.47 -18.57 -19.84
N VAL A 150 16.93 -18.01 -20.96
CA VAL A 150 18.32 -17.63 -21.18
C VAL A 150 18.40 -16.17 -21.57
N THR A 151 19.53 -15.55 -21.25
CA THR A 151 19.84 -14.19 -21.70
C THR A 151 20.92 -14.26 -22.76
N LYS A 152 20.72 -13.53 -23.85
CA LYS A 152 21.75 -13.34 -24.89
C LYS A 152 22.70 -12.21 -24.51
N ALA A 153 23.83 -12.12 -25.20
CA ALA A 153 24.86 -11.10 -24.95
C ALA A 153 24.35 -9.65 -25.14
N ASP A 154 23.32 -9.46 -25.96
CA ASP A 154 22.63 -8.17 -26.16
C ASP A 154 21.62 -7.84 -25.04
N GLY A 155 21.46 -8.72 -24.04
CA GLY A 155 20.49 -8.59 -22.96
C GLY A 155 19.09 -9.07 -23.31
N GLN A 156 18.84 -9.63 -24.50
CA GLN A 156 17.54 -10.17 -24.84
C GLN A 156 17.25 -11.45 -24.05
N ILE A 157 16.08 -11.49 -23.40
CA ILE A 157 15.58 -12.72 -22.77
C ILE A 157 14.97 -13.62 -23.85
N CYS A 158 15.34 -14.90 -23.84
CA CYS A 158 14.78 -15.90 -24.72
C CYS A 158 14.24 -17.09 -23.92
N LYS A 159 13.13 -17.64 -24.38
CA LYS A 159 12.59 -18.93 -23.92
C LYS A 159 13.11 -20.05 -24.81
N ARG A 160 13.66 -21.09 -24.18
CA ARG A 160 14.11 -22.34 -24.76
C ARG A 160 12.91 -23.26 -24.94
N SER A 161 12.75 -23.82 -26.13
CA SER A 161 11.79 -24.89 -26.40
C SER A 161 12.46 -26.02 -27.17
N VAL A 162 11.92 -27.24 -27.04
CA VAL A 162 12.41 -28.39 -27.79
C VAL A 162 12.15 -28.17 -29.28
N ASN A 163 13.17 -28.42 -30.11
CA ASN A 163 13.02 -28.34 -31.54
C ASN A 163 12.32 -29.59 -32.08
N TYR A 164 11.00 -29.52 -32.33
CA TYR A 164 10.19 -30.67 -32.79
C TYR A 164 10.55 -31.23 -34.18
N LYS A 165 11.56 -30.69 -34.88
CA LYS A 165 12.18 -31.40 -36.03
C LYS A 165 12.94 -32.66 -35.60
N TYR A 166 13.20 -32.83 -34.30
CA TYR A 166 13.76 -34.01 -33.66
C TYR A 166 12.65 -34.79 -32.96
N ASP A 167 11.71 -35.32 -33.73
CA ASP A 167 10.75 -36.27 -33.18
C ASP A 167 11.50 -37.56 -32.82
N PHE A 168 11.33 -38.03 -31.58
CA PHE A 168 11.93 -39.25 -31.05
C PHE A 168 11.47 -40.52 -31.80
N SER A 169 10.56 -40.40 -32.78
CA SER A 169 10.15 -41.48 -33.67
C SER A 169 11.29 -42.12 -34.47
N ILE A 170 12.47 -41.50 -34.56
CA ILE A 170 13.68 -42.10 -35.15
C ILE A 170 14.22 -43.26 -34.28
N PHE A 171 14.01 -43.23 -32.95
CA PHE A 171 14.47 -44.29 -32.03
C PHE A 171 13.51 -45.47 -31.92
N LEU A 172 12.32 -45.40 -32.52
CA LEU A 172 11.28 -46.44 -32.45
C LEU A 172 11.18 -47.30 -33.72
N ASN A 173 12.02 -47.08 -34.73
CA ASN A 173 11.96 -47.84 -35.98
C ASN A 173 13.36 -48.17 -36.56
N PRO A 174 13.87 -49.42 -36.42
CA PRO A 174 15.23 -49.78 -36.82
C PRO A 174 15.48 -49.88 -38.33
N GLN A 175 14.48 -49.59 -39.19
CA GLN A 175 14.55 -49.84 -40.64
C GLN A 175 14.56 -48.59 -41.54
N ARG A 176 14.85 -47.39 -41.02
CA ARG A 176 15.11 -46.22 -41.89
C ARG A 176 16.61 -46.03 -42.08
N GLU A 177 17.09 -46.36 -43.27
CA GLU A 177 18.45 -46.08 -43.72
C GLU A 177 18.81 -44.60 -43.53
N LEU A 178 19.83 -44.37 -42.71
CA LEU A 178 20.49 -43.09 -42.47
C LEU A 178 21.29 -42.69 -43.72
N THR A 179 20.68 -41.94 -44.62
CA THR A 179 21.39 -41.30 -45.77
C THR A 179 21.41 -39.77 -45.68
N LYS A 180 21.75 -39.24 -44.50
CA LYS A 180 22.27 -37.87 -44.35
C LYS A 180 23.08 -37.79 -43.07
N ILE A 181 24.40 -37.88 -43.21
CA ILE A 181 25.34 -37.50 -42.16
C ILE A 181 25.25 -35.97 -42.07
N LEU A 182 24.36 -35.46 -41.21
CA LEU A 182 24.46 -34.10 -40.69
C LEU A 182 25.63 -34.11 -39.71
N THR A 183 26.56 -33.18 -39.87
CA THR A 183 27.66 -32.99 -38.91
C THR A 183 27.06 -32.65 -37.54
N LEU A 184 27.66 -33.13 -36.45
CA LEU A 184 27.18 -32.89 -35.08
C LEU A 184 27.01 -31.40 -34.74
N ASP A 185 27.69 -30.51 -35.47
CA ASP A 185 27.61 -29.06 -35.31
C ASP A 185 26.35 -28.42 -35.91
N GLU A 186 25.60 -29.12 -36.78
CA GLU A 186 24.39 -28.59 -37.45
C GLU A 186 23.08 -28.93 -36.72
N LEU A 187 23.15 -29.55 -35.53
CA LEU A 187 21.99 -30.03 -34.79
C LEU A 187 21.79 -29.24 -33.49
N GLU A 188 21.13 -28.07 -33.55
CA GLU A 188 20.67 -27.40 -32.32
C GLU A 188 19.36 -28.05 -31.80
N PRO A 189 19.40 -28.77 -30.66
CA PRO A 189 18.22 -29.48 -30.12
C PRO A 189 17.16 -28.53 -29.54
N TYR A 190 17.49 -27.26 -29.39
CA TYR A 190 16.64 -26.25 -28.78
C TYR A 190 16.42 -25.06 -29.70
N LYS A 191 15.20 -24.53 -29.70
CA LYS A 191 14.86 -23.26 -30.31
C LYS A 191 14.78 -22.19 -29.22
N TYR A 192 15.38 -21.02 -29.49
CA TYR A 192 15.33 -19.87 -28.60
C TYR A 192 14.44 -18.78 -29.19
N SER A 193 13.34 -18.47 -28.52
CA SER A 193 12.39 -17.43 -28.97
C SER A 193 12.44 -16.24 -28.02
N PRO A 194 12.57 -14.99 -28.51
CA PRO A 194 12.53 -13.81 -27.66
C PRO A 194 11.26 -13.77 -26.81
N ILE A 195 11.39 -13.34 -25.56
CA ILE A 195 10.26 -13.15 -24.65
C ILE A 195 10.34 -11.78 -23.97
N GLN A 196 9.18 -11.14 -23.84
CA GLN A 196 8.99 -9.90 -23.12
C GLN A 196 9.13 -10.10 -21.61
N ALA A 197 9.62 -9.09 -20.89
CA ALA A 197 9.80 -9.14 -19.44
C ALA A 197 8.47 -9.41 -18.71
N ALA A 198 7.38 -8.79 -19.16
CA ALA A 198 6.05 -8.99 -18.63
C ALA A 198 5.56 -10.43 -18.81
N MET A 199 5.85 -11.04 -19.97
CA MET A 199 5.50 -12.43 -20.24
C MET A 199 6.34 -13.41 -19.43
N LEU A 200 7.65 -13.16 -19.27
CA LEU A 200 8.49 -13.92 -18.36
C LEU A 200 7.92 -13.92 -16.94
N LEU A 201 7.65 -12.74 -16.38
CA LEU A 201 7.13 -12.61 -15.01
C LEU A 201 5.77 -13.30 -14.87
N ARG A 202 4.89 -13.16 -15.87
CA ARG A 202 3.61 -13.86 -15.89
C ARG A 202 3.78 -15.37 -15.85
N GLU A 203 4.69 -15.95 -16.64
CA GLU A 203 4.96 -17.38 -16.60
C GLU A 203 5.55 -17.85 -15.25
N LEU A 204 6.22 -16.95 -14.52
CA LEU A 204 6.70 -17.24 -13.16
C LEU A 204 5.59 -17.15 -12.09
N GLY A 205 4.35 -16.82 -12.47
CA GLY A 205 3.20 -16.71 -11.56
C GLY A 205 3.14 -15.38 -10.80
N PHE A 206 3.79 -14.34 -11.31
CA PHE A 206 3.93 -13.04 -10.64
C PHE A 206 2.60 -12.35 -10.27
N LEU A 207 1.53 -12.61 -11.02
CA LEU A 207 0.20 -12.06 -10.75
C LEU A 207 -0.49 -12.80 -9.60
N GLU A 208 -0.14 -14.07 -9.42
CA GLU A 208 -0.68 -15.02 -8.46
C GLU A 208 0.14 -15.06 -7.15
N TRP A 209 1.18 -14.24 -7.03
CA TRP A 209 1.99 -14.14 -5.83
C TRP A 209 1.33 -13.31 -4.73
N ALA A 210 1.52 -13.71 -3.47
CA ALA A 210 1.28 -12.82 -2.34
C ALA A 210 2.09 -11.51 -2.48
N ASP A 211 1.59 -10.41 -1.92
CA ASP A 211 2.23 -9.09 -2.04
C ASP A 211 3.69 -9.10 -1.58
N GLN A 212 4.02 -9.87 -0.55
CA GLN A 212 5.36 -9.97 0.00
C GLN A 212 6.36 -10.50 -1.02
N ARG A 213 6.00 -11.49 -1.83
CA ARG A 213 6.87 -12.02 -2.89
C ARG A 213 7.06 -11.02 -4.02
N PHE A 214 5.99 -10.33 -4.39
CA PHE A 214 6.07 -9.20 -5.33
C PHE A 214 7.01 -8.09 -4.82
N CYS A 215 6.91 -7.74 -3.53
CA CYS A 215 7.81 -6.77 -2.91
C CYS A 215 9.27 -7.25 -2.93
N ILE A 216 9.54 -8.52 -2.63
CA ILE A 216 10.90 -9.10 -2.70
C ILE A 216 11.49 -8.97 -4.11
N LEU A 217 10.68 -9.20 -5.17
CA LEU A 217 11.14 -9.00 -6.54
C LEU A 217 11.55 -7.54 -6.77
N ILE A 218 10.71 -6.57 -6.42
CA ILE A 218 11.01 -5.15 -6.61
C ILE A 218 12.27 -4.75 -5.83
N GLU A 219 12.35 -5.15 -4.56
CA GLU A 219 13.50 -4.89 -3.69
C GLU A 219 14.79 -5.45 -4.29
N ARG A 220 14.71 -6.65 -4.90
CA ARG A 220 15.85 -7.25 -5.59
C ARG A 220 16.22 -6.48 -6.86
N ILE A 221 15.23 -6.05 -7.66
CA ILE A 221 15.47 -5.23 -8.87
C ILE A 221 16.25 -3.96 -8.52
N VAL A 222 15.96 -3.32 -7.38
CA VAL A 222 16.64 -2.08 -6.96
C VAL A 222 17.81 -2.32 -6.00
N HIS A 223 18.24 -3.56 -5.77
CA HIS A 223 19.30 -3.83 -4.81
C HIS A 223 20.66 -3.33 -5.33
N PRO A 224 21.54 -2.76 -4.49
CA PRO A 224 22.84 -2.25 -4.94
C PRO A 224 23.79 -3.32 -5.49
N GLU A 225 23.61 -4.59 -5.14
CA GLU A 225 24.34 -5.71 -5.78
C GLU A 225 23.89 -5.97 -7.22
N VAL A 226 22.64 -5.60 -7.54
CA VAL A 226 22.01 -5.85 -8.85
C VAL A 226 22.21 -4.64 -9.76
N GLN A 227 22.00 -3.43 -9.25
CA GLN A 227 21.99 -2.20 -10.05
C GLN A 227 23.14 -1.25 -9.70
N GLU A 228 23.61 -0.51 -10.70
CA GLU A 228 24.46 0.66 -10.49
C GLU A 228 23.63 1.84 -9.97
N SER A 229 24.26 2.78 -9.26
CA SER A 229 23.55 3.86 -8.55
C SER A 229 22.62 4.69 -9.45
N ALA A 230 23.03 5.02 -10.67
CA ALA A 230 22.21 5.81 -11.58
C ALA A 230 20.96 5.04 -12.05
N THR A 231 21.10 3.75 -12.36
CA THR A 231 19.99 2.88 -12.76
C THR A 231 19.09 2.54 -11.58
N GLN A 232 19.68 2.32 -10.40
CA GLN A 232 18.96 2.11 -9.15
C GLN A 232 18.00 3.26 -8.86
N GLN A 233 18.48 4.52 -8.91
CA GLN A 233 17.64 5.69 -8.66
C GLN A 233 16.48 5.82 -9.67
N LYS A 234 16.74 5.54 -10.96
CA LYS A 234 15.69 5.53 -11.99
C LYS A 234 14.63 4.46 -11.71
N LEU A 235 15.05 3.24 -11.38
CA LEU A 235 14.14 2.14 -11.07
C LEU A 235 13.36 2.37 -9.77
N VAL A 236 13.96 2.98 -8.74
CA VAL A 236 13.28 3.38 -7.51
C VAL A 236 12.21 4.43 -7.81
N ALA A 237 12.54 5.46 -8.59
CA ALA A 237 11.58 6.49 -8.98
C ALA A 237 10.40 5.88 -9.77
N LEU A 238 10.70 5.08 -10.79
CA LEU A 238 9.71 4.35 -11.59
C LEU A 238 8.79 3.49 -10.70
N SER A 239 9.38 2.66 -9.84
CA SER A 239 8.63 1.78 -8.93
C SER A 239 7.73 2.58 -7.99
N ASN A 240 8.22 3.70 -7.44
CA ASN A 240 7.44 4.56 -6.54
C ASN A 240 6.27 5.25 -7.24
N THR A 241 6.38 5.59 -8.53
CA THR A 241 5.22 6.13 -9.29
C THR A 241 4.06 5.13 -9.37
N LEU A 242 4.37 3.83 -9.39
CA LEU A 242 3.39 2.76 -9.50
C LEU A 242 2.87 2.33 -8.13
N LEU A 243 3.77 2.07 -7.16
CA LEU A 243 3.44 1.57 -5.83
C LEU A 243 2.57 2.55 -5.02
N GLN A 244 2.76 3.86 -5.19
CA GLN A 244 2.01 4.88 -4.46
C GLN A 244 0.50 4.78 -4.68
N HIS A 245 0.06 4.28 -5.84
CA HIS A 245 -1.37 4.09 -6.15
C HIS A 245 -2.04 3.04 -5.24
N ASN A 246 -1.24 2.15 -4.63
CA ASN A 246 -1.72 1.18 -3.65
C ASN A 246 -1.25 1.49 -2.22
N GLY A 247 -0.74 2.71 -1.98
CA GLY A 247 -0.27 3.12 -0.66
C GLY A 247 1.04 2.46 -0.24
N PHE A 248 1.87 2.05 -1.19
CA PHE A 248 3.22 1.52 -0.93
C PHE A 248 4.30 2.46 -1.46
N GLU A 249 5.50 2.38 -0.90
CA GLU A 249 6.69 3.04 -1.43
C GLU A 249 7.95 2.21 -1.14
N LEU A 250 8.93 2.31 -2.04
CA LEU A 250 10.32 1.98 -1.76
C LEU A 250 10.95 3.11 -0.94
N ARG A 251 11.42 2.77 0.25
CA ARG A 251 12.16 3.67 1.13
C ARG A 251 13.49 3.05 1.50
N GLU A 252 14.53 3.89 1.55
CA GLU A 252 15.83 3.47 2.06
C GLU A 252 15.67 3.02 3.51
N GLU A 253 16.10 1.79 3.79
CA GLU A 253 16.05 1.20 5.13
C GLU A 253 17.44 1.17 5.76
N THR A 254 18.43 0.75 4.98
CA THR A 254 19.81 0.63 5.41
C THR A 254 20.75 1.02 4.27
N SER A 255 22.05 0.98 4.55
CA SER A 255 23.11 1.12 3.56
C SER A 255 24.05 -0.09 3.61
N GLN A 256 24.46 -0.60 2.46
CA GLN A 256 25.44 -1.68 2.31
C GLN A 256 26.59 -1.18 1.44
N GLY A 257 27.81 -1.16 1.97
CA GLY A 257 28.98 -0.61 1.26
C GLY A 257 28.85 0.87 0.89
N GLY A 258 28.08 1.65 1.66
CA GLY A 258 27.80 3.07 1.37
C GLY A 258 26.72 3.29 0.31
N LEU A 259 26.12 2.22 -0.25
CA LEU A 259 25.03 2.30 -1.21
C LEU A 259 23.68 2.03 -0.52
N PRO A 260 22.60 2.71 -0.92
CA PRO A 260 21.29 2.57 -0.28
C PRO A 260 20.66 1.21 -0.59
N VAL A 261 20.04 0.60 0.42
CA VAL A 261 19.21 -0.60 0.31
C VAL A 261 17.76 -0.19 0.58
N TYR A 262 16.90 -0.40 -0.41
CA TYR A 262 15.48 -0.02 -0.34
C TYR A 262 14.61 -1.21 0.06
N LYS A 263 13.58 -0.93 0.86
CA LYS A 263 12.49 -1.85 1.17
C LYS A 263 11.15 -1.28 0.75
N VAL A 264 10.25 -2.14 0.29
CA VAL A 264 8.86 -1.76 0.07
C VAL A 264 8.18 -1.68 1.42
N ARG A 265 7.61 -0.51 1.72
CA ARG A 265 6.83 -0.25 2.92
C ARG A 265 5.46 0.25 2.55
N LYS A 266 4.46 -0.12 3.34
CA LYS A 266 3.19 0.58 3.32
C LYS A 266 3.46 2.01 3.79
N ARG A 267 3.01 3.01 3.03
CA ARG A 267 3.07 4.41 3.45
C ARG A 267 2.35 4.56 4.78
N ALA A 268 2.83 5.50 5.61
CA ALA A 268 2.17 5.83 6.87
C ALA A 268 0.67 6.05 6.59
N VAL A 269 -0.15 5.34 7.35
CA VAL A 269 -1.60 5.28 7.13
C VAL A 269 -2.16 6.68 7.39
N GLY A 270 -2.59 7.35 6.32
CA GLY A 270 -3.50 8.48 6.39
C GLY A 270 -4.87 8.02 6.89
N VAL A 271 -5.85 8.90 6.90
CA VAL A 271 -7.19 8.54 7.38
C VAL A 271 -7.87 7.59 6.40
N SER A 272 -8.13 6.36 6.84
CA SER A 272 -8.72 5.30 6.01
C SER A 272 -9.99 5.73 5.24
N GLY A 273 -10.01 5.40 3.95
CA GLY A 273 -11.15 5.62 3.06
C GLY A 273 -11.18 6.99 2.40
N ALA A 274 -12.00 7.14 1.36
CA ALA A 274 -12.22 8.44 0.71
C ALA A 274 -13.27 9.28 1.46
N PRO A 275 -13.11 10.60 1.58
CA PRO A 275 -14.14 11.46 2.14
C PRO A 275 -15.39 11.44 1.23
N LYS A 276 -16.54 11.08 1.79
CA LYS A 276 -17.83 11.11 1.09
C LYS A 276 -18.38 12.54 1.01
N TYR A 277 -18.41 13.23 2.13
CA TYR A 277 -18.84 14.63 2.24
C TYR A 277 -17.86 15.43 3.09
N ILE A 278 -17.67 16.69 2.73
CA ILE A 278 -16.97 17.68 3.55
C ILE A 278 -17.90 18.85 3.77
N ILE A 279 -18.24 19.12 5.03
CA ILE A 279 -19.11 20.23 5.41
C ILE A 279 -18.22 21.33 5.97
N PHE A 280 -18.13 22.44 5.24
CA PHE A 280 -17.12 23.46 5.50
C PHE A 280 -17.64 24.87 5.25
N ALA A 281 -16.76 25.84 5.49
CA ALA A 281 -17.04 27.27 5.39
C ALA A 281 -18.31 27.67 6.16
N SER A 282 -18.48 27.09 7.36
CA SER A 282 -19.60 27.37 8.25
C SER A 282 -19.50 28.79 8.80
N THR A 283 -20.55 29.60 8.63
CA THR A 283 -20.57 31.00 9.09
C THR A 283 -21.24 31.18 10.46
N GLY A 284 -21.43 30.10 11.24
CA GLY A 284 -21.95 30.20 12.60
C GLY A 284 -22.93 29.09 12.94
N LEU A 285 -24.19 29.23 12.52
CA LEU A 285 -25.27 28.30 12.85
C LEU A 285 -24.93 26.90 12.37
N LYS A 286 -25.14 25.92 13.25
CA LYS A 286 -24.93 24.52 12.94
C LYS A 286 -25.91 24.11 11.83
N PRO A 287 -25.43 23.55 10.70
CA PRO A 287 -26.33 23.05 9.67
C PRO A 287 -27.19 21.94 10.25
N ASP A 288 -28.48 21.90 9.92
CA ASP A 288 -29.38 20.81 10.30
C ASP A 288 -29.38 19.78 9.17
N ILE A 289 -28.87 18.59 9.44
CA ILE A 289 -28.58 17.56 8.45
C ILE A 289 -29.47 16.36 8.68
N VAL A 290 -30.15 15.93 7.62
CA VAL A 290 -30.84 14.65 7.56
C VAL A 290 -30.10 13.71 6.61
N ILE A 291 -30.28 12.41 6.85
CA ILE A 291 -29.85 11.35 5.93
C ILE A 291 -31.09 10.96 5.15
N ASP A 292 -31.14 11.32 3.87
CA ASP A 292 -32.28 11.02 3.01
C ASP A 292 -32.31 9.55 2.59
N ASP A 293 -31.12 9.01 2.31
CA ASP A 293 -30.91 7.61 1.98
C ASP A 293 -29.83 7.05 2.91
N ALA A 294 -30.26 6.28 3.91
CA ALA A 294 -29.35 5.66 4.87
C ALA A 294 -28.54 4.49 4.28
N VAL A 295 -28.97 3.91 3.16
CA VAL A 295 -28.26 2.82 2.48
C VAL A 295 -27.07 3.39 1.72
N ASN A 296 -27.29 4.48 0.97
CA ASN A 296 -26.24 5.14 0.19
C ASN A 296 -25.43 6.16 1.01
N MET A 297 -25.94 6.53 2.19
CA MET A 297 -25.45 7.61 3.05
C MET A 297 -25.58 9.00 2.43
N ASP A 298 -26.67 9.26 1.71
CA ASP A 298 -26.93 10.55 1.11
C ASP A 298 -27.45 11.55 2.16
N ILE A 299 -26.77 12.69 2.28
CA ILE A 299 -27.12 13.73 3.25
C ILE A 299 -27.77 14.93 2.58
N ARG A 300 -28.65 15.62 3.33
CA ARG A 300 -29.24 16.90 2.94
C ARG A 300 -29.23 17.86 4.11
N VAL A 301 -28.89 19.11 3.84
CA VAL A 301 -29.02 20.21 4.81
C VAL A 301 -30.43 20.80 4.69
N VAL A 302 -31.26 20.57 5.70
CA VAL A 302 -32.68 21.02 5.72
C VAL A 302 -32.84 22.41 6.31
N HIS A 303 -31.97 22.82 7.23
CA HIS A 303 -31.90 24.19 7.74
C HIS A 303 -30.46 24.72 7.71
N HIS A 304 -30.33 26.02 7.43
CA HIS A 304 -29.05 26.73 7.37
C HIS A 304 -28.11 26.26 6.23
N ALA A 305 -28.68 25.77 5.12
CA ALA A 305 -27.91 25.39 3.93
C ALA A 305 -27.07 26.55 3.35
N ASP A 306 -27.52 27.80 3.52
CA ASP A 306 -26.79 29.00 3.12
C ASP A 306 -25.57 29.30 4.01
N LYS A 307 -25.52 28.70 5.21
CA LYS A 307 -24.47 28.95 6.21
C LYS A 307 -23.26 28.04 6.08
N CYS A 308 -23.32 26.98 5.29
CA CYS A 308 -22.18 26.09 5.04
C CYS A 308 -22.07 25.73 3.55
N LEU A 309 -21.03 24.99 3.20
CA LEU A 309 -20.83 24.36 1.90
C LEU A 309 -20.72 22.85 2.13
N VAL A 310 -21.25 22.06 1.19
CA VAL A 310 -21.15 20.59 1.20
C VAL A 310 -20.43 20.16 -0.07
N TYR A 311 -19.17 19.77 0.07
CA TYR A 311 -18.39 19.19 -1.01
C TYR A 311 -18.58 17.67 -1.01
N ASP A 312 -19.00 17.13 -2.15
CA ASP A 312 -19.55 15.77 -2.31
C ASP A 312 -18.79 14.94 -3.37
N GLN A 313 -17.61 15.40 -3.79
CA GLN A 313 -16.83 14.77 -4.87
C GLN A 313 -15.51 14.20 -4.30
N PRO A 314 -15.37 12.88 -4.12
CA PRO A 314 -14.10 12.29 -3.68
C PRO A 314 -12.94 12.75 -4.58
N PRO A 315 -11.85 13.32 -4.02
CA PRO A 315 -10.71 13.71 -4.83
C PRO A 315 -10.09 12.49 -5.53
N PRO A 316 -9.90 12.49 -6.87
CA PRO A 316 -9.49 11.29 -7.62
C PRO A 316 -8.18 10.66 -7.15
N THR A 317 -7.25 11.47 -6.64
CA THR A 317 -5.92 11.08 -6.17
C THR A 317 -5.75 11.28 -4.66
N GLY A 318 -6.84 11.55 -3.94
CA GLY A 318 -6.87 11.81 -2.50
C GLY A 318 -6.52 13.25 -2.08
N ASP A 319 -5.80 14.00 -2.91
CA ASP A 319 -5.54 15.43 -2.74
C ASP A 319 -6.64 16.31 -3.33
N LEU A 320 -7.11 17.27 -2.55
CA LEU A 320 -8.03 18.31 -3.01
C LEU A 320 -7.24 19.57 -3.33
N THR A 321 -7.16 19.94 -4.60
CA THR A 321 -6.50 21.18 -5.05
C THR A 321 -7.47 22.35 -5.11
N TRP A 322 -6.92 23.57 -5.09
CA TRP A 322 -7.66 24.80 -5.29
C TRP A 322 -8.39 24.80 -6.62
N LYS A 323 -7.76 24.30 -7.69
CA LYS A 323 -8.40 24.15 -9.00
C LYS A 323 -9.66 23.29 -8.92
N MET A 324 -9.55 22.10 -8.32
CA MET A 324 -10.68 21.19 -8.18
C MET A 324 -11.82 21.82 -7.38
N LEU A 325 -11.49 22.55 -6.30
CA LEU A 325 -12.49 23.25 -5.50
C LEU A 325 -13.19 24.37 -6.29
N VAL A 326 -12.46 25.11 -7.12
CA VAL A 326 -13.03 26.15 -8.00
C VAL A 326 -13.91 25.53 -9.09
N GLU A 327 -13.48 24.42 -9.70
CA GLU A 327 -14.27 23.69 -10.70
C GLU A 327 -15.57 23.15 -10.09
N TRP A 328 -15.51 22.59 -8.88
CA TRP A 328 -16.68 22.20 -8.12
C TRP A 328 -17.60 23.40 -7.85
N TRP A 329 -17.06 24.53 -7.40
CA TRP A 329 -17.84 25.75 -7.14
C TRP A 329 -18.53 26.27 -8.39
N SER A 330 -17.84 26.27 -9.53
CA SER A 330 -18.39 26.65 -10.84
C SER A 330 -19.59 25.78 -11.21
N LYS A 331 -19.46 24.44 -11.07
CA LYS A 331 -20.55 23.50 -11.33
C LYS A 331 -21.72 23.72 -10.37
N HIS A 332 -21.44 23.90 -9.08
CA HIS A 332 -22.44 24.17 -8.05
C HIS A 332 -23.26 25.46 -8.35
N LYS A 333 -22.63 26.46 -8.98
CA LYS A 333 -23.29 27.69 -9.43
C LYS A 333 -23.93 27.61 -10.83
N GLY A 334 -23.81 26.46 -11.51
CA GLY A 334 -24.30 26.30 -12.89
C GLY A 334 -23.52 27.09 -13.94
N LEU A 335 -22.27 27.46 -13.65
CA LEU A 335 -21.42 28.25 -14.55
C LEU A 335 -20.68 27.34 -15.55
N LYS A 336 -20.69 27.73 -16.84
CA LYS A 336 -20.07 26.95 -17.94
C LYS A 336 -18.56 27.18 -18.10
N VAL A 337 -18.03 28.30 -17.61
CA VAL A 337 -16.62 28.69 -17.78
C VAL A 337 -16.06 29.13 -16.44
N VAL A 338 -14.87 28.62 -16.10
CA VAL A 338 -14.16 28.96 -14.86
C VAL A 338 -13.25 30.16 -15.08
N ASP A 339 -13.76 31.35 -14.81
CA ASP A 339 -13.03 32.62 -14.94
C ASP A 339 -12.41 33.10 -13.61
N ASP A 340 -11.68 34.21 -13.65
CA ASP A 340 -11.08 34.79 -12.43
C ASP A 340 -12.15 35.28 -11.45
N LYS A 341 -13.31 35.72 -11.93
CA LYS A 341 -14.42 36.14 -11.08
C LYS A 341 -14.91 34.99 -10.20
N THR A 342 -15.04 33.79 -10.78
CA THR A 342 -15.44 32.57 -10.06
C THR A 342 -14.46 32.24 -8.93
N ARG A 343 -13.15 32.38 -9.20
CA ARG A 343 -12.09 32.17 -8.18
C ARG A 343 -12.20 33.19 -7.04
N HIS A 344 -12.47 34.46 -7.35
CA HIS A 344 -12.65 35.50 -6.35
C HIS A 344 -13.93 35.30 -5.53
N GLU A 345 -15.04 34.91 -6.15
CA GLU A 345 -16.30 34.64 -5.46
C GLU A 345 -16.15 33.50 -4.43
N LEU A 346 -15.53 32.37 -4.84
CA LEU A 346 -15.24 31.29 -3.91
C LEU A 346 -14.31 31.77 -2.79
N GLY A 347 -13.21 32.45 -3.13
CA GLY A 347 -12.28 32.99 -2.14
C GLY A 347 -12.98 33.89 -1.12
N HIS A 348 -13.87 34.78 -1.56
CA HIS A 348 -14.70 35.61 -0.68
C HIS A 348 -15.66 34.78 0.17
N ARG A 349 -16.33 33.77 -0.40
CA ARG A 349 -17.25 32.88 0.35
C ARG A 349 -16.54 32.12 1.47
N LEU A 350 -15.32 31.63 1.21
CA LEU A 350 -14.49 30.96 2.21
C LEU A 350 -13.97 31.93 3.26
N ARG A 351 -13.48 33.10 2.83
CA ARG A 351 -12.99 34.13 3.74
C ARG A 351 -14.08 34.64 4.70
N ASN A 352 -15.32 34.74 4.22
CA ASN A 352 -16.46 35.19 5.02
C ASN A 352 -16.90 34.20 6.12
N SER A 353 -16.41 32.95 6.13
CA SER A 353 -16.69 32.03 7.24
C SER A 353 -15.75 32.20 8.44
N LEU A 354 -14.65 32.93 8.26
CA LEU A 354 -13.59 33.03 9.26
C LEU A 354 -13.84 34.14 10.28
N GLN A 355 -13.36 33.93 11.51
CA GLN A 355 -13.35 34.97 12.53
C GLN A 355 -12.29 36.03 12.23
N LYS A 356 -12.57 37.29 12.61
CA LYS A 356 -11.57 38.37 12.46
C LYS A 356 -10.35 38.10 13.33
N GLY A 357 -9.17 38.45 12.82
CA GLY A 357 -7.90 38.29 13.53
C GLY A 357 -7.13 37.06 13.05
N PRO A 358 -6.66 36.16 13.95
CA PRO A 358 -5.74 35.08 13.61
C PRO A 358 -6.16 34.19 12.43
N GLU A 359 -7.41 33.75 12.38
CA GLU A 359 -7.94 32.92 11.29
C GLU A 359 -7.86 33.59 9.91
N LEU A 360 -8.31 34.85 9.83
CA LEU A 360 -8.21 35.63 8.58
C LEU A 360 -6.75 35.87 8.18
N ASP A 361 -5.89 36.22 9.14
CA ASP A 361 -4.47 36.44 8.87
C ASP A 361 -3.78 35.16 8.37
N PHE A 362 -4.15 34.01 8.94
CA PHE A 362 -3.68 32.69 8.50
C PHE A 362 -4.09 32.40 7.06
N PHE A 363 -5.40 32.49 6.78
CA PHE A 363 -5.96 32.21 5.46
C PHE A 363 -5.44 33.17 4.39
N ASP A 364 -5.45 34.48 4.66
CA ASP A 364 -5.00 35.47 3.70
C ASP A 364 -3.48 35.36 3.47
N THR A 365 -2.69 34.99 4.48
CA THR A 365 -1.24 34.75 4.31
C THR A 365 -0.98 33.53 3.43
N TYR A 366 -1.70 32.43 3.67
CA TYR A 366 -1.58 31.21 2.88
C TYR A 366 -1.77 31.48 1.38
N PHE A 367 -2.91 32.07 1.01
CA PHE A 367 -3.21 32.34 -0.40
C PHE A 367 -2.24 33.36 -1.01
N ARG A 368 -1.86 34.42 -0.29
CA ARG A 368 -0.90 35.42 -0.80
C ARG A 368 0.49 34.84 -1.05
N ALA A 369 0.96 33.93 -0.20
CA ALA A 369 2.31 33.38 -0.30
C ALA A 369 2.42 32.22 -1.30
N PHE A 370 1.40 31.35 -1.39
CA PHE A 370 1.51 30.07 -2.08
C PHE A 370 0.76 30.00 -3.41
N LYS A 371 -0.31 30.76 -3.60
CA LYS A 371 -1.03 30.80 -4.89
C LYS A 371 -0.11 31.19 -6.07
N PRO A 372 0.78 32.20 -5.96
CA PRO A 372 1.69 32.53 -7.06
C PRO A 372 2.72 31.44 -7.38
N ARG A 373 3.05 30.58 -6.40
CA ARG A 373 4.11 29.54 -6.53
C ARG A 373 3.57 28.20 -7.02
N LEU A 374 2.33 27.87 -6.64
CA LEU A 374 1.72 26.56 -6.89
C LEU A 374 0.60 26.60 -7.92
N GLY A 375 0.06 27.78 -8.23
CA GLY A 375 -1.00 27.95 -9.23
C GLY A 375 -2.18 27.00 -9.01
N ASP A 376 -2.50 26.23 -10.05
CA ASP A 376 -3.57 25.23 -10.05
C ASP A 376 -3.34 24.06 -9.07
N ASN A 377 -2.08 23.75 -8.76
CA ASN A 377 -1.70 22.66 -7.87
C ASN A 377 -1.72 23.04 -6.38
N LEU A 378 -2.05 24.30 -6.05
CA LEU A 378 -2.16 24.75 -4.67
C LEU A 378 -3.14 23.84 -3.90
N PRO A 379 -2.75 23.20 -2.80
CA PRO A 379 -3.69 22.45 -1.98
C PRO A 379 -4.83 23.33 -1.45
N ALA A 380 -6.07 22.83 -1.47
CA ALA A 380 -7.21 23.57 -0.95
C ALA A 380 -7.14 23.66 0.59
N LEU A 381 -7.19 24.89 1.10
CA LEU A 381 -7.31 25.16 2.53
C LEU A 381 -8.79 25.42 2.86
N LEU A 382 -9.47 24.41 3.39
CA LEU A 382 -10.91 24.45 3.68
C LEU A 382 -11.13 25.02 5.10
N PRO A 383 -11.81 26.17 5.26
CA PRO A 383 -12.07 26.74 6.58
C PRO A 383 -13.30 26.14 7.27
N GLN A 384 -13.35 26.21 8.60
CA GLN A 384 -14.53 25.98 9.45
C GLN A 384 -15.27 24.66 9.13
N VAL A 385 -14.56 23.54 9.30
CA VAL A 385 -14.95 22.20 8.83
C VAL A 385 -15.54 21.36 9.95
N TYR A 386 -16.71 20.75 9.71
CA TYR A 386 -17.26 19.75 10.64
C TYR A 386 -16.52 18.43 10.49
N LEU A 387 -15.74 18.05 11.50
CA LEU A 387 -15.09 16.73 11.57
C LEU A 387 -15.98 15.69 12.26
N HIS A 388 -16.69 16.13 13.31
CA HIS A 388 -17.71 15.34 13.98
C HIS A 388 -19.04 16.05 13.83
N TYR A 389 -20.12 15.30 13.70
CA TYR A 389 -21.46 15.87 13.61
C TYR A 389 -22.41 15.11 14.53
N ASP A 390 -22.95 15.83 15.50
CA ASP A 390 -23.96 15.31 16.41
C ASP A 390 -25.29 16.02 16.16
N PRO A 391 -26.31 15.41 15.54
CA PRO A 391 -27.55 16.13 15.24
C PRO A 391 -28.29 16.64 16.48
N ARG A 392 -27.99 16.11 17.68
CA ARG A 392 -28.66 16.47 18.93
C ARG A 392 -27.80 17.35 19.82
N ASN A 393 -28.44 18.27 20.54
CA ASN A 393 -27.78 19.05 21.59
C ASN A 393 -27.69 18.25 22.90
N GLN A 394 -26.91 18.74 23.87
CA GLN A 394 -26.64 18.04 25.13
C GLN A 394 -27.93 17.78 25.93
N SER A 395 -28.88 18.72 25.91
CA SER A 395 -30.19 18.56 26.56
C SER A 395 -31.03 17.45 25.95
N GLU A 396 -31.00 17.27 24.64
CA GLU A 396 -31.75 16.23 23.92
C GLU A 396 -31.13 14.84 24.10
N ARG A 397 -29.81 14.76 24.17
CA ARG A 397 -29.09 13.48 24.12
C ARG A 397 -29.06 12.73 25.45
N LYS A 398 -29.20 13.45 26.59
CA LYS A 398 -29.07 12.90 27.96
C LYS A 398 -27.77 12.10 28.19
N GLN A 399 -26.80 12.23 27.28
CA GLN A 399 -25.49 11.62 27.22
C GLN A 399 -24.50 12.68 26.69
N PRO A 400 -23.19 12.52 26.90
CA PRO A 400 -22.20 13.44 26.33
C PRO A 400 -22.35 13.55 24.81
N VAL A 401 -22.45 14.78 24.31
CA VAL A 401 -22.37 15.09 22.88
C VAL A 401 -20.93 14.99 22.42
N LEU A 402 -20.73 14.79 21.11
CA LEU A 402 -19.39 14.90 20.53
C LEU A 402 -18.86 16.33 20.75
N ALA A 403 -17.76 16.44 21.50
CA ALA A 403 -17.05 17.70 21.71
C ALA A 403 -16.29 18.10 20.44
N ARG A 404 -16.03 19.41 20.27
CA ARG A 404 -15.16 19.96 19.23
C ARG A 404 -15.51 19.45 17.82
N GLN A 405 -16.77 19.65 17.46
CA GLN A 405 -17.33 19.19 16.19
C GLN A 405 -16.72 19.88 14.97
N ARG A 406 -16.29 21.14 15.13
CA ARG A 406 -15.78 21.99 14.05
C ARG A 406 -14.30 22.31 14.27
N MET A 407 -13.51 22.18 13.22
CA MET A 407 -12.07 22.49 13.14
C MET A 407 -11.86 23.76 12.31
N ASP A 408 -10.80 24.51 12.61
CA ASP A 408 -10.55 25.79 11.91
C ASP A 408 -10.18 25.60 10.45
N PHE A 409 -9.27 24.67 10.12
CA PHE A 409 -8.93 24.35 8.74
C PHE A 409 -8.67 22.85 8.49
N LEU A 410 -8.99 22.41 7.27
CA LEU A 410 -8.66 21.07 6.74
C LEU A 410 -7.95 21.19 5.38
N MET A 411 -6.98 20.32 5.17
CA MET A 411 -6.40 20.03 3.84
C MET A 411 -6.47 18.53 3.57
N LEU A 412 -6.86 18.17 2.35
CA LEU A 412 -6.77 16.81 1.86
C LEU A 412 -5.58 16.70 0.93
N LEU A 413 -4.60 15.88 1.31
CA LEU A 413 -3.36 15.65 0.59
C LEU A 413 -3.31 14.21 0.07
N ARG A 414 -2.34 13.94 -0.81
CA ARG A 414 -2.14 12.62 -1.41
C ARG A 414 -1.89 11.56 -0.35
N ASN A 415 -2.25 10.32 -0.67
CA ASN A 415 -2.13 9.14 0.20
C ASN A 415 -2.97 9.23 1.48
N GLU A 416 -4.19 9.77 1.38
CA GLU A 416 -5.14 9.87 2.50
C GLU A 416 -4.64 10.74 3.68
N ASN A 417 -3.60 11.54 3.46
CA ASN A 417 -3.08 12.46 4.46
C ASN A 417 -4.08 13.62 4.64
N ARG A 418 -4.75 13.65 5.78
CA ARG A 418 -5.70 14.71 6.14
C ARG A 418 -5.08 15.58 7.22
N VAL A 419 -4.82 16.84 6.88
CA VAL A 419 -4.17 17.80 7.77
C VAL A 419 -5.22 18.72 8.38
N VAL A 420 -5.39 18.64 9.70
CA VAL A 420 -6.21 19.54 10.50
C VAL A 420 -5.29 20.61 11.09
N ILE A 421 -5.68 21.87 10.92
CA ILE A 421 -4.97 23.02 11.48
C ILE A 421 -5.95 23.81 12.36
N GLU A 422 -5.50 24.14 13.55
CA GLU A 422 -6.30 24.81 14.59
C GLU A 422 -5.56 26.06 15.06
N ILE A 423 -6.30 27.14 15.32
CA ILE A 423 -5.76 28.40 15.84
C ILE A 423 -6.37 28.66 17.22
N ASP A 424 -5.64 28.26 18.26
CA ASP A 424 -6.13 28.30 19.63
C ASP A 424 -5.97 29.68 20.26
N GLY A 425 -7.10 30.34 20.55
CA GLY A 425 -7.14 31.51 21.42
C GLY A 425 -7.21 31.15 22.91
N ALA A 426 -7.14 32.17 23.77
CA ALA A 426 -7.23 32.01 25.22
C ALA A 426 -8.52 31.28 25.65
N GLN A 427 -9.62 31.47 24.92
CA GLN A 427 -10.90 30.81 25.17
C GLN A 427 -10.85 29.27 25.14
N HIS A 428 -9.82 28.68 24.50
CA HIS A 428 -9.67 27.22 24.36
C HIS A 428 -9.17 26.55 25.65
N TYR A 429 -8.51 27.32 26.53
CA TYR A 429 -7.89 26.79 27.75
C TYR A 429 -8.08 27.70 28.97
N SER A 430 -8.87 28.78 28.86
CA SER A 430 -9.18 29.67 29.97
C SER A 430 -10.67 29.98 30.06
N ASP A 431 -11.12 30.37 31.25
CA ASP A 431 -12.46 30.88 31.52
C ASP A 431 -12.34 32.14 32.37
N ASN A 432 -13.03 33.21 31.97
CA ASN A 432 -12.89 34.55 32.56
C ASN A 432 -11.43 35.02 32.76
N GLY A 433 -10.53 34.63 31.85
CA GLY A 433 -9.11 35.00 31.88
C GLY A 433 -8.23 34.10 32.75
N TYR A 434 -8.79 33.11 33.46
CA TYR A 434 -8.04 32.15 34.26
C TYR A 434 -7.86 30.84 33.51
N ALA A 435 -6.63 30.31 33.50
CA ALA A 435 -6.35 29.03 32.87
C ALA A 435 -7.15 27.89 33.55
N LEU A 436 -7.79 27.05 32.76
CA LEU A 436 -8.53 25.87 33.18
C LEU A 436 -7.83 24.59 32.67
N PRO A 437 -7.04 23.91 33.52
CA PRO A 437 -6.33 22.68 33.14
C PRO A 437 -7.23 21.60 32.54
N GLN A 438 -8.50 21.53 32.98
CA GLN A 438 -9.47 20.57 32.47
C GLN A 438 -9.76 20.77 30.97
N ARG A 439 -9.98 22.01 30.52
CA ARG A 439 -10.22 22.32 29.09
C ARG A 439 -9.01 21.98 28.23
N TYR A 440 -7.80 22.19 28.78
CA TYR A 440 -6.56 21.80 28.14
C TYR A 440 -6.44 20.26 28.04
N ALA A 441 -6.76 19.53 29.12
CA ALA A 441 -6.73 18.07 29.12
C ALA A 441 -7.70 17.47 28.08
N GLU A 442 -8.90 18.03 27.96
CA GLU A 442 -9.90 17.65 26.94
C GLU A 442 -9.40 17.92 25.52
N MET A 443 -8.75 19.06 25.29
CA MET A 443 -8.10 19.38 24.01
C MET A 443 -7.11 18.32 23.58
N VAL A 444 -6.13 18.04 24.45
CA VAL A 444 -5.05 17.13 24.10
C VAL A 444 -5.54 15.68 24.00
N ALA A 445 -6.61 15.32 24.70
CA ALA A 445 -7.26 14.02 24.55
C ALA A 445 -7.91 13.87 23.17
N GLU A 446 -8.62 14.90 22.71
CA GLU A 446 -9.23 14.90 21.39
C GLU A 446 -8.17 14.89 20.27
N ASP A 447 -7.07 15.63 20.43
CA ASP A 447 -5.95 15.60 19.48
C ASP A 447 -5.36 14.20 19.34
N ARG A 448 -5.14 13.50 20.46
CA ARG A 448 -4.66 12.12 20.42
C ARG A 448 -5.64 11.22 19.68
N ARG A 449 -6.94 11.37 19.94
CA ARG A 449 -7.97 10.58 19.28
C ARG A 449 -7.99 10.82 17.77
N ILE A 450 -7.94 12.08 17.33
CA ILE A 450 -7.91 12.46 15.92
C ILE A 450 -6.63 11.95 15.23
N ARG A 451 -5.47 12.06 15.88
CA ARG A 451 -4.22 11.50 15.37
C ARG A 451 -4.25 9.98 15.25
N LEU A 452 -4.86 9.28 16.20
CA LEU A 452 -5.06 7.83 16.14
C LEU A 452 -6.02 7.40 15.01
N LEU A 453 -6.86 8.31 14.51
CA LEU A 453 -7.66 8.11 13.29
C LEU A 453 -6.86 8.34 11.99
N GLY A 454 -5.59 8.73 12.08
CA GLY A 454 -4.70 8.96 10.92
C GLY A 454 -4.59 10.42 10.46
N TYR A 455 -5.20 11.37 11.16
CA TYR A 455 -5.07 12.79 10.84
C TYR A 455 -3.73 13.36 11.33
N GLU A 456 -3.17 14.29 10.58
CA GLU A 456 -2.11 15.18 11.09
C GLU A 456 -2.78 16.40 11.73
N VAL A 457 -2.43 16.72 12.99
CA VAL A 457 -3.00 17.87 13.71
C VAL A 457 -1.89 18.86 14.07
N TYR A 458 -2.02 20.11 13.61
CA TYR A 458 -1.11 21.21 13.91
C TYR A 458 -1.88 22.36 14.58
N ARG A 459 -1.43 22.79 15.76
CA ARG A 459 -2.04 23.88 16.52
C ARG A 459 -1.14 25.11 16.50
N PHE A 460 -1.72 26.27 16.21
CA PHE A 460 -1.08 27.57 16.36
C PHE A 460 -1.64 28.27 17.59
N GLY A 461 -0.76 28.83 18.42
CA GLY A 461 -1.17 29.55 19.61
C GLY A 461 -1.52 31.00 19.27
N GLY A 462 -2.57 31.56 19.89
CA GLY A 462 -2.96 32.95 19.66
C GLY A 462 -1.85 33.98 19.93
N ALA A 463 -0.85 33.64 20.76
CA ALA A 463 0.32 34.48 20.97
C ALA A 463 1.19 34.66 19.71
N GLU A 464 1.18 33.68 18.80
CA GLU A 464 1.93 33.70 17.54
C GLU A 464 1.37 34.74 16.54
N PHE A 465 0.15 35.22 16.79
CA PHE A 465 -0.55 36.19 15.95
C PHE A 465 -0.57 37.62 16.52
N LYS A 466 0.08 37.87 17.66
CA LYS A 466 0.15 39.22 18.25
C LYS A 466 0.89 40.23 17.36
N ASP A 467 1.93 39.77 16.65
CA ASP A 467 2.66 40.56 15.66
C ASP A 467 2.38 40.00 14.26
N SER A 468 1.74 40.80 13.41
CA SER A 468 1.33 40.38 12.06
C SER A 468 2.49 40.00 11.14
N LYS A 469 3.67 40.60 11.31
CA LYS A 469 4.87 40.30 10.51
C LYS A 469 5.49 38.99 10.95
N LEU A 470 5.54 38.75 12.26
CA LEU A 470 5.99 37.47 12.82
C LEU A 470 5.04 36.34 12.44
N ALA A 471 3.74 36.54 12.62
CA ALA A 471 2.69 35.58 12.26
C ALA A 471 2.85 35.12 10.80
N ARG A 472 3.00 36.08 9.88
CA ARG A 472 3.21 35.79 8.45
C ARG A 472 4.43 34.91 8.21
N LYS A 473 5.56 35.21 8.86
CA LYS A 473 6.78 34.40 8.74
C LYS A 473 6.57 32.98 9.27
N THR A 474 5.91 32.84 10.42
CA THR A 474 5.60 31.54 11.03
C THR A 474 4.72 30.70 10.12
N ILE A 475 3.63 31.28 9.58
CA ILE A 475 2.71 30.61 8.65
C ILE A 475 3.44 30.15 7.39
N VAL A 476 4.21 31.04 6.75
CA VAL A 476 4.95 30.71 5.52
C VAL A 476 5.99 29.63 5.76
N ARG A 477 6.72 29.70 6.88
CA ARG A 477 7.68 28.65 7.25
C ARG A 477 6.98 27.31 7.45
N PHE A 478 5.91 27.29 8.23
CA PHE A 478 5.14 26.07 8.48
C PHE A 478 4.68 25.39 7.18
N PHE A 479 4.09 26.15 6.25
CA PHE A 479 3.62 25.56 5.00
C PHE A 479 4.75 25.12 4.07
N ASN A 480 5.90 25.81 4.05
CA ASN A 480 7.08 25.30 3.32
C ASN A 480 7.52 23.94 3.89
N ASP A 481 7.61 23.82 5.22
CA ASP A 481 8.02 22.58 5.89
C ASP A 481 6.98 21.46 5.69
N LEU A 482 5.69 21.79 5.78
CA LEU A 482 4.58 20.87 5.53
C LEU A 482 4.59 20.37 4.08
N PHE A 483 4.78 21.27 3.11
CA PHE A 483 4.83 20.91 1.70
C PHE A 483 6.05 20.08 1.35
N ALA A 484 7.21 20.39 1.92
CA ALA A 484 8.41 19.55 1.77
C ALA A 484 8.19 18.14 2.33
N ARG A 485 7.60 18.02 3.52
CA ARG A 485 7.25 16.74 4.15
C ARG A 485 6.31 15.90 3.26
N HIS A 486 5.31 16.53 2.65
CA HIS A 486 4.31 15.88 1.82
C HIS A 486 4.66 15.84 0.33
N LYS A 487 5.89 16.25 -0.04
CA LYS A 487 6.39 16.27 -1.43
C LYS A 487 5.44 17.01 -2.39
N ILE A 488 5.02 18.20 -1.97
CA ILE A 488 4.20 19.11 -2.75
C ILE A 488 5.15 20.10 -3.43
N ASP A 489 5.46 19.84 -4.69
CA ASP A 489 6.43 20.60 -5.45
C ASP A 489 5.83 21.89 -6.04
N SER A 490 6.64 22.95 -6.10
CA SER A 490 6.34 24.17 -6.85
C SER A 490 6.38 23.93 -8.37
N ILE A 491 5.60 24.72 -9.12
CA ILE A 491 5.68 24.76 -10.59
C ILE A 491 7.04 25.28 -11.03
#